data_AF-A0A971T7Q0-F1
#
_entry.id   AF-A0A971T7Q0-F1
#
_cell.length_a   1.000
_cell.length_b   1.000
_cell.length_c   1.000
_cell.angle_alpha   90.00
_cell.angle_beta   90.00
_cell.angle_gamma   90.00
#
_symmetry.space_group_name_H-M   'P 1'
#
loop_
_entity.id
_entity.type
_entity.pdbx_description
1 polymer ?
#
loop_
_entity_poly.entity_id
_entity_poly.type
_entity_poly.pdbx_seq_one_letter_code
_entity_poly.pdbx_strand_id
1 'polypeptide(L)'
;MSRVVSIVTRDPGPETGRKLNEGLWQYPAVLLMYVIGLSALQQNRLLLVRDTLLGVKHELFNIAKRVPLVDYIRMDSISQYAKGVYRPGENQTYKTPLSEHLFMELHVLLDSYFVDDKEFEHIFDLFEYIVGLACASIYLREGDGIGWVPPGRYMWKNRLDEKRTSLLKATALDLGVTALIFDGHSEWSDAATDYLNKCANDFKWR
;
A
#
# COMPACT_ATOMS: atom_id res chain seq x y z
N MET A 1 -10.79 17.38 -17.82
CA MET A 1 -10.24 16.35 -18.74
C MET A 1 -8.92 16.74 -19.43
N SER A 2 -8.43 17.99 -19.37
CA SER A 2 -7.25 18.45 -20.15
C SER A 2 -5.85 18.10 -19.58
N ARG A 3 -5.72 17.55 -18.36
CA ARG A 3 -4.42 17.35 -17.70
C ARG A 3 -3.81 15.94 -17.89
N VAL A 4 -4.62 14.98 -18.34
CA VAL A 4 -4.22 13.56 -18.49
C VAL A 4 -3.43 13.31 -19.79
N VAL A 5 -3.69 14.11 -20.82
CA VAL A 5 -3.15 13.87 -22.18
C VAL A 5 -1.71 14.38 -22.34
N SER A 6 -1.28 15.41 -21.59
CA SER A 6 0.03 16.05 -21.80
C SER A 6 1.23 15.28 -21.21
N ILE A 7 1.01 14.19 -20.46
CA ILE A 7 2.08 13.41 -19.81
C ILE A 7 2.63 12.33 -20.76
N VAL A 8 1.85 11.94 -21.78
CA VAL A 8 2.18 10.85 -22.71
C VAL A 8 3.20 11.26 -23.79
N THR A 9 3.52 12.55 -23.95
CA THR A 9 4.29 13.05 -25.11
C THR A 9 5.79 13.16 -24.91
N ARG A 10 6.36 12.70 -23.78
CA ARG A 10 7.83 12.60 -23.62
C ARG A 10 8.24 11.14 -23.66
N ASP A 11 8.76 10.74 -24.81
CA ASP A 11 9.16 9.37 -25.19
C ASP A 11 9.94 8.66 -24.06
N PRO A 12 9.26 7.83 -23.25
CA PRO A 12 9.91 6.97 -22.29
C PRO A 12 10.38 5.75 -23.07
N GLY A 13 11.68 5.42 -23.05
CA GLY A 13 12.20 4.24 -23.74
C GLY A 13 11.34 2.97 -23.50
N PRO A 14 11.40 1.96 -24.36
CA PRO A 14 10.38 0.90 -24.47
C PRO A 14 10.05 0.17 -23.14
N GLU A 15 11.04 0.02 -22.26
CA GLU A 15 10.91 -0.49 -20.88
C GLU A 15 10.04 0.39 -19.96
N THR A 16 10.20 1.72 -20.07
CA THR A 16 9.47 2.72 -19.29
C THR A 16 8.04 2.90 -19.80
N GLY A 17 7.82 2.83 -21.12
CA GLY A 17 6.47 2.89 -21.72
C GLY A 17 5.58 1.71 -21.29
N ARG A 18 6.14 0.50 -21.19
CA ARG A 18 5.41 -0.68 -20.71
C ARG A 18 5.01 -0.56 -19.23
N LYS A 19 5.94 -0.15 -18.36
CA LYS A 19 5.67 0.06 -16.92
C LYS A 19 4.66 1.18 -16.66
N LEU A 20 4.71 2.24 -17.47
CA LEU A 20 3.73 3.34 -17.43
C LEU A 20 2.31 2.85 -17.75
N ASN A 21 2.16 2.05 -18.81
CA ASN A 21 0.87 1.49 -19.18
C ASN A 21 0.35 0.54 -18.11
N GLU A 22 1.16 -0.39 -17.62
CA GLU A 22 0.79 -1.31 -16.54
C GLU A 22 0.34 -0.54 -15.28
N GLY A 23 1.04 0.54 -14.91
CA GLY A 23 0.65 1.42 -13.80
C GLY A 23 -0.69 2.13 -14.01
N LEU A 24 -1.01 2.57 -15.23
CA LEU A 24 -2.28 3.21 -15.57
C LEU A 24 -3.48 2.27 -15.43
N TRP A 25 -3.34 1.00 -15.83
CA TRP A 25 -4.41 0.01 -15.70
C TRP A 25 -4.64 -0.42 -14.25
N GLN A 26 -3.59 -0.46 -13.43
CA GLN A 26 -3.67 -0.86 -12.03
C GLN A 26 -4.13 0.27 -11.10
N TYR A 27 -3.98 1.53 -11.50
CA TYR A 27 -4.32 2.67 -10.63
C TYR A 27 -5.79 2.69 -10.15
N PRO A 28 -6.80 2.46 -11.01
CA PRO A 28 -8.19 2.35 -10.54
C PRO A 28 -8.40 1.20 -9.54
N ALA A 29 -7.72 0.07 -9.74
CA ALA A 29 -7.80 -1.06 -8.81
C ALA A 29 -7.18 -0.73 -7.44
N VAL A 30 -6.07 0.02 -7.42
CA VAL A 30 -5.48 0.53 -6.17
C VAL A 30 -6.43 1.48 -5.46
N LEU A 31 -7.01 2.45 -6.17
CA LEU A 31 -7.97 3.37 -5.58
C LEU A 31 -9.16 2.63 -4.95
N LEU A 32 -9.74 1.66 -5.68
CA LEU A 32 -10.84 0.84 -5.17
C LEU A 32 -10.42 0.02 -3.95
N MET A 33 -9.25 -0.62 -3.99
CA MET A 33 -8.71 -1.37 -2.86
C MET A 33 -8.58 -0.49 -1.61
N TYR A 34 -8.05 0.73 -1.76
CA TYR A 34 -7.93 1.68 -0.65
C TYR A 34 -9.30 2.17 -0.17
N VAL A 35 -10.22 2.56 -1.05
CA VAL A 35 -11.57 3.01 -0.62
C VAL A 35 -12.28 1.91 0.16
N ILE A 36 -12.26 0.66 -0.33
CA ILE A 36 -12.88 -0.48 0.34
C ILE A 36 -12.18 -0.74 1.68
N GLY A 37 -10.85 -0.77 1.69
CA GLY A 37 -10.03 -1.03 2.87
C GLY A 37 -10.24 0.00 3.98
N LEU A 38 -10.17 1.29 3.65
CA LEU A 38 -10.38 2.40 4.59
C LEU A 38 -11.80 2.39 5.14
N SER A 39 -12.80 2.22 4.27
CA SER A 39 -14.21 2.16 4.68
C SER A 39 -14.48 0.96 5.58
N ALA A 40 -13.88 -0.19 5.27
CA ALA A 40 -14.02 -1.42 6.06
C ALA A 40 -13.35 -1.30 7.42
N LEU A 41 -12.15 -0.72 7.50
CA LEU A 41 -11.45 -0.49 8.77
C LEU A 41 -12.24 0.47 9.67
N GLN A 42 -12.76 1.55 9.10
CA GLN A 42 -13.58 2.52 9.85
C GLN A 42 -14.85 1.88 10.43
N GLN A 43 -15.40 0.85 9.77
CA GLN A 43 -16.56 0.08 10.27
C GLN A 43 -16.19 -1.20 11.02
N ASN A 44 -14.91 -1.43 11.32
CA ASN A 44 -14.40 -2.66 11.94
C ASN A 44 -14.82 -3.95 11.20
N ARG A 45 -14.96 -3.89 9.87
CA ARG A 45 -15.30 -5.03 8.99
C ARG A 45 -14.03 -5.76 8.54
N LEU A 46 -13.33 -6.39 9.47
CA LEU A 46 -11.98 -6.90 9.24
C LEU A 46 -11.90 -8.07 8.25
N LEU A 47 -12.96 -8.89 8.16
CA LEU A 47 -13.06 -9.92 7.13
C LEU A 47 -13.08 -9.31 5.72
N LEU A 48 -13.75 -8.17 5.54
CA LEU A 48 -13.77 -7.47 4.26
C LEU A 48 -12.38 -6.92 3.91
N VAL A 49 -11.63 -6.43 4.90
CA VAL A 49 -10.22 -6.01 4.71
C VAL A 49 -9.38 -7.20 4.24
N ARG A 50 -9.44 -8.34 4.95
CA ARG A 50 -8.72 -9.56 4.59
C ARG A 50 -9.10 -10.05 3.19
N ASP A 51 -10.38 -10.15 2.88
CA ASP A 51 -10.86 -10.70 1.62
C ASP A 51 -10.52 -9.78 0.43
N THR A 52 -10.53 -8.47 0.64
CA THR A 52 -10.08 -7.50 -0.37
C THR A 52 -8.60 -7.69 -0.71
N LEU A 53 -7.74 -7.91 0.29
CA LEU A 53 -6.29 -8.03 0.11
C LEU A 53 -5.86 -9.43 -0.36
N LEU A 54 -6.41 -10.47 0.26
CA LEU A 54 -5.96 -11.86 0.14
C LEU A 54 -6.98 -12.79 -0.55
N GLY A 55 -8.27 -12.46 -0.48
CA GLY A 55 -9.36 -13.28 -0.99
C GLY A 55 -9.59 -13.13 -2.50
N VAL A 56 -9.41 -11.92 -3.04
CA VAL A 56 -9.48 -11.66 -4.48
C VAL A 56 -8.25 -12.23 -5.15
N LYS A 57 -8.44 -13.28 -5.95
CA LYS A 57 -7.37 -13.98 -6.68
C LYS A 57 -7.42 -13.61 -8.15
N HIS A 58 -6.31 -13.10 -8.68
CA HIS A 58 -6.15 -12.84 -10.11
C HIS A 58 -5.41 -14.00 -10.76
N GLU A 59 -5.91 -14.49 -11.90
CA GLU A 59 -5.25 -15.52 -12.68
C GLU A 59 -4.25 -14.88 -13.65
N LEU A 60 -2.96 -15.14 -13.45
CA LEU A 60 -1.94 -14.71 -14.39
C LEU A 60 -2.06 -15.55 -15.66
N PHE A 61 -2.55 -14.92 -16.74
CA PHE A 61 -2.83 -15.55 -18.05
C PHE A 61 -1.71 -16.45 -18.59
N ASN A 62 -0.45 -16.22 -18.19
CA ASN A 62 0.71 -16.96 -18.69
C ASN A 62 1.23 -18.06 -17.75
N ILE A 63 0.75 -18.16 -16.49
CA ILE A 63 1.37 -19.02 -15.47
C ILE A 63 0.35 -19.93 -14.77
N ALA A 64 -0.97 -19.74 -15.01
CA ALA A 64 -2.03 -20.43 -14.27
C ALA A 64 -1.86 -20.33 -12.73
N LYS A 65 -1.10 -19.34 -12.25
CA LYS A 65 -0.93 -19.00 -10.83
C LYS A 65 -2.01 -17.99 -10.47
N ARG A 66 -2.76 -18.30 -9.42
CA ARG A 66 -3.70 -17.39 -8.79
C ARG A 66 -2.99 -16.64 -7.68
N VAL A 67 -2.75 -15.35 -7.89
CA VAL A 67 -2.08 -14.49 -6.91
C VAL A 67 -3.10 -13.59 -6.20
N PRO A 68 -2.93 -13.33 -4.89
CA PRO A 68 -3.70 -12.33 -4.18
C PRO A 68 -3.63 -10.95 -4.84
N LEU A 69 -4.69 -10.14 -4.70
CA LEU A 69 -4.74 -8.78 -5.25
C LEU A 69 -3.55 -7.93 -4.79
N VAL A 70 -3.18 -8.06 -3.51
CA VAL A 70 -2.06 -7.28 -2.92
C VAL A 70 -0.69 -7.63 -3.53
N ASP A 71 -0.51 -8.85 -4.05
CA ASP A 71 0.70 -9.28 -4.75
C ASP A 71 0.64 -8.96 -6.25
N TYR A 72 -0.56 -9.00 -6.83
CA TYR A 72 -0.79 -8.60 -8.23
C TYR A 72 -0.56 -7.09 -8.46
N ILE A 73 -0.95 -6.26 -7.50
CA ILE A 73 -0.77 -4.81 -7.57
C ILE A 73 0.71 -4.48 -7.41
N ARG A 74 1.32 -4.11 -8.54
CA ARG A 74 2.72 -3.68 -8.61
C ARG A 74 2.83 -2.20 -8.24
N MET A 75 2.76 -1.90 -6.95
CA MET A 75 2.87 -0.54 -6.43
C MET A 75 4.19 0.15 -6.82
N ASP A 76 5.25 -0.62 -7.11
CA ASP A 76 6.51 -0.12 -7.67
C ASP A 76 6.35 0.49 -9.08
N SER A 77 5.49 -0.12 -9.90
CA SER A 77 5.18 0.31 -11.27
C SER A 77 4.29 1.53 -11.27
N ILE A 78 3.33 1.61 -10.34
CA ILE A 78 2.46 2.77 -10.14
C ILE A 78 3.23 3.94 -9.53
N SER A 79 4.24 3.68 -8.68
CA SER A 79 5.09 4.73 -8.09
C SER A 79 5.89 5.52 -9.14
N GLN A 80 6.29 4.88 -10.24
CA GLN A 80 6.93 5.59 -11.36
C GLN A 80 5.95 6.54 -12.07
N TYR A 81 4.70 6.13 -12.22
CA TYR A 81 3.63 7.00 -12.70
C TYR A 81 3.37 8.16 -11.72
N ALA A 82 3.26 7.88 -10.42
CA ALA A 82 3.08 8.89 -9.38
C ALA A 82 4.23 9.92 -9.39
N LYS A 83 5.48 9.52 -9.60
CA LYS A 83 6.61 10.48 -9.75
C LYS A 83 6.49 11.40 -10.98
N GLY A 84 5.81 10.94 -12.03
CA GLY A 84 5.57 11.72 -13.24
C GLY A 84 4.39 12.70 -13.13
N VAL A 85 3.32 12.28 -12.44
CA VAL A 85 2.08 13.07 -12.24
C VAL A 85 2.18 13.97 -11.01
N TYR A 86 2.69 13.42 -9.92
CA TYR A 86 2.90 14.10 -8.66
C TYR A 86 4.31 14.71 -8.64
N ARG A 87 4.41 15.86 -9.28
CA ARG A 87 5.48 16.84 -9.06
C ARG A 87 4.90 17.97 -8.23
N PRO A 88 4.94 17.86 -6.90
CA PRO A 88 4.71 19.03 -6.07
C PRO A 88 5.85 20.02 -6.36
N GLY A 89 5.64 21.31 -6.11
CA GLY A 89 6.57 22.38 -6.49
C GLY A 89 8.04 22.01 -6.24
N GLU A 90 8.94 22.52 -7.09
CA GLU A 90 10.34 22.08 -7.36
C GLU A 90 11.26 21.74 -6.15
N ASN A 91 10.81 21.91 -4.91
CA ASN A 91 11.50 21.64 -3.66
C ASN A 91 10.88 20.57 -2.75
N GLN A 92 9.82 19.85 -3.15
CA GLN A 92 9.20 18.81 -2.32
C GLN A 92 9.54 17.40 -2.81
N THR A 93 10.60 16.82 -2.26
CA THR A 93 10.93 15.40 -2.45
C THR A 93 10.12 14.55 -1.47
N TYR A 94 8.97 14.02 -1.90
CA TYR A 94 8.21 13.09 -1.08
C TYR A 94 8.89 11.72 -1.02
N LYS A 95 9.05 11.21 0.21
CA LYS A 95 9.66 9.91 0.52
C LYS A 95 8.85 8.72 -0.04
N THR A 96 7.53 8.87 -0.16
CA THR A 96 6.60 7.89 -0.73
C THR A 96 5.58 8.58 -1.66
N PRO A 97 5.98 8.96 -2.89
CA PRO A 97 5.15 9.79 -3.78
C PRO A 97 3.76 9.19 -4.08
N LEU A 98 3.69 7.86 -4.25
CA LEU A 98 2.41 7.17 -4.49
C LEU A 98 1.49 7.21 -3.27
N SER A 99 2.03 6.89 -2.09
CA SER A 99 1.25 6.90 -0.85
C SER A 99 0.78 8.32 -0.51
N GLU A 100 1.62 9.34 -0.72
CA GLU A 100 1.21 10.74 -0.55
C GLU A 100 0.10 11.13 -1.52
N HIS A 101 0.25 10.77 -2.81
CA HIS A 101 -0.77 10.99 -3.82
C HIS A 101 -2.10 10.36 -3.43
N LEU A 102 -2.08 9.07 -3.05
CA LEU A 102 -3.26 8.36 -2.59
C LEU A 102 -3.88 9.01 -1.35
N PHE A 103 -3.07 9.45 -0.40
CA PHE A 103 -3.54 10.12 0.80
C PHE A 103 -4.35 11.38 0.46
N MET A 104 -3.82 12.28 -0.38
CA MET A 104 -4.55 13.52 -0.68
C MET A 104 -5.79 13.28 -1.53
N GLU A 105 -5.73 12.41 -2.53
CA GLU A 105 -6.88 12.08 -3.37
C GLU A 105 -8.01 11.44 -2.54
N LEU A 106 -7.65 10.49 -1.67
CA LEU A 106 -8.62 9.78 -0.84
C LEU A 106 -9.11 10.62 0.33
N HIS A 107 -8.30 11.52 0.88
CA HIS A 107 -8.72 12.47 1.91
C HIS A 107 -9.84 13.35 1.35
N VAL A 108 -9.66 13.94 0.17
CA VAL A 108 -10.70 14.75 -0.48
C VAL A 108 -11.94 13.92 -0.82
N LEU A 109 -11.75 12.68 -1.29
CA LEU A 109 -12.87 11.82 -1.67
C LEU A 109 -13.70 11.33 -0.47
N LEU A 110 -13.05 11.11 0.67
CA LEU A 110 -13.63 10.50 1.86
C LEU A 110 -13.77 11.49 3.04
N ASP A 111 -13.53 12.78 2.84
CA ASP A 111 -13.53 13.81 3.89
C ASP A 111 -14.79 13.75 4.76
N SER A 112 -15.97 13.66 4.14
CA SER A 112 -17.25 13.58 4.86
C SER A 112 -17.50 12.27 5.62
N TYR A 113 -16.63 11.27 5.46
CA TYR A 113 -16.78 9.95 6.05
C TYR A 113 -16.00 9.79 7.36
N PHE A 114 -15.02 10.66 7.62
CA PHE A 114 -14.21 10.66 8.83
C PHE A 114 -14.56 11.87 9.71
N VAL A 115 -14.33 11.75 11.01
CA VAL A 115 -14.63 12.80 12.00
C VAL A 115 -13.67 13.98 11.86
N ASP A 116 -12.40 13.68 11.65
CA ASP A 116 -11.36 14.68 11.44
C ASP A 116 -10.16 14.12 10.64
N ASP A 117 -9.26 15.02 10.25
CA ASP A 117 -8.05 14.70 9.50
C ASP A 117 -7.12 13.71 10.23
N LYS A 118 -7.11 13.73 11.58
CA LYS A 118 -6.23 12.86 12.37
C LYS A 118 -6.75 11.43 12.37
N GLU A 119 -8.07 11.26 12.45
CA GLU A 119 -8.71 9.96 12.30
C GLU A 119 -8.45 9.39 10.91
N PHE A 120 -8.65 10.18 9.85
CA PHE A 120 -8.33 9.76 8.48
C PHE A 120 -6.86 9.34 8.35
N GLU A 121 -5.94 10.17 8.85
CA GLU A 121 -4.50 9.86 8.81
C GLU A 121 -4.15 8.59 9.57
N HIS A 122 -4.75 8.37 10.74
CA HIS A 122 -4.52 7.16 11.52
C HIS A 122 -5.04 5.91 10.79
N ILE A 123 -6.26 5.95 10.26
CA ILE A 123 -6.87 4.83 9.52
C ILE A 123 -6.13 4.56 8.22
N PHE A 124 -5.67 5.61 7.52
CA PHE A 124 -4.86 5.49 6.33
C PHE A 124 -3.53 4.77 6.62
N ASP A 125 -2.79 5.23 7.62
CA ASP A 125 -1.52 4.62 7.99
C ASP A 125 -1.70 3.18 8.51
N LEU A 126 -2.78 2.92 9.26
CA LEU A 126 -3.14 1.57 9.69
C LEU A 126 -3.45 0.65 8.51
N PHE A 127 -4.19 1.14 7.52
CA PHE A 127 -4.46 0.37 6.31
C PHE A 127 -3.19 0.04 5.54
N GLU A 128 -2.29 1.01 5.36
CA GLU A 128 -1.00 0.77 4.70
C GLU A 128 -0.11 -0.22 5.45
N TYR A 129 -0.12 -0.16 6.79
CA TYR A 129 0.55 -1.14 7.62
C TYR A 129 -0.03 -2.55 7.42
N ILE A 130 -1.36 -2.67 7.36
CA ILE A 130 -2.07 -3.92 7.10
C ILE A 130 -1.79 -4.47 5.69
N VAL A 131 -1.74 -3.61 4.67
CA VAL A 131 -1.29 -3.97 3.31
C VAL A 131 0.13 -4.54 3.36
N GLY A 132 1.02 -3.89 4.13
CA GLY A 132 2.39 -4.37 4.33
C GLY A 132 2.46 -5.75 4.98
N LEU A 133 1.66 -5.98 6.03
CA LEU A 133 1.54 -7.30 6.67
C LEU A 133 0.99 -8.35 5.71
N ALA A 134 0.00 -8.00 4.89
CA ALA A 134 -0.57 -8.90 3.90
C ALA A 134 0.47 -9.32 2.86
N CYS A 135 1.26 -8.37 2.32
CA CYS A 135 2.39 -8.69 1.44
C CYS A 135 3.42 -9.60 2.13
N ALA A 136 3.86 -9.23 3.34
CA ALA A 136 4.82 -10.03 4.10
C ALA A 136 4.32 -11.46 4.36
N SER A 137 3.01 -11.62 4.63
CA SER A 137 2.41 -12.93 4.86
C SER A 137 2.52 -13.87 3.65
N ILE A 138 2.49 -13.33 2.42
CA ILE A 138 2.61 -14.13 1.20
C ILE A 138 4.03 -14.69 1.10
N TYR A 139 5.05 -13.85 1.27
CA TYR A 139 6.46 -14.28 1.21
C TYR A 139 6.84 -15.25 2.33
N LEU A 140 6.35 -15.03 3.55
CA LEU A 140 6.59 -15.94 4.67
C LEU A 140 5.98 -17.33 4.43
N ARG A 141 4.82 -17.40 3.76
CA ARG A 141 4.14 -18.67 3.44
C ARG A 141 4.79 -19.42 2.27
N GLU A 142 5.29 -18.70 1.27
CA GLU A 142 5.93 -19.31 0.09
C GLU A 142 7.37 -19.79 0.40
N GLY A 143 7.96 -19.39 1.53
CA GLY A 143 9.33 -19.74 1.92
C GLY A 143 10.40 -18.99 1.12
N ASP A 144 9.97 -18.10 0.22
CA ASP A 144 10.80 -17.28 -0.65
C ASP A 144 11.35 -16.04 0.09
N GLY A 145 12.11 -16.26 1.16
CA GLY A 145 12.91 -15.26 1.89
C GLY A 145 12.44 -13.78 1.82
N ILE A 146 13.38 -12.86 1.55
CA ILE A 146 13.13 -11.41 1.57
C ILE A 146 12.34 -11.02 0.30
N GLY A 147 11.04 -10.83 0.42
CA GLY A 147 10.19 -10.26 -0.63
C GLY A 147 10.34 -8.75 -0.83
N TRP A 148 9.40 -8.11 -1.51
CA TRP A 148 9.25 -6.65 -1.53
C TRP A 148 7.93 -6.25 -0.88
N VAL A 149 7.95 -5.22 -0.02
CA VAL A 149 6.73 -4.62 0.53
C VAL A 149 6.62 -3.17 0.08
N PRO A 150 5.44 -2.69 -0.34
CA PRO A 150 5.24 -1.30 -0.68
C PRO A 150 5.53 -0.39 0.52
N PRO A 151 6.45 0.60 0.38
CA PRO A 151 6.68 1.56 1.43
C PRO A 151 5.50 2.53 1.53
N GLY A 152 4.79 2.50 2.65
CA GLY A 152 3.73 3.44 3.00
C GLY A 152 4.25 4.72 3.67
N ARG A 153 3.38 5.73 3.81
CA ARG A 153 3.70 6.97 4.53
C ARG A 153 4.09 6.72 5.98
N TYR A 154 3.44 5.75 6.61
CA TYR A 154 3.73 5.37 7.99
C TYR A 154 5.21 5.00 8.20
N MET A 155 5.88 4.39 7.21
CA MET A 155 7.25 3.88 7.36
C MET A 155 8.30 5.00 7.52
N TRP A 156 8.16 6.12 6.81
CA TRP A 156 9.09 7.24 6.98
C TRP A 156 8.69 8.19 8.09
N LYS A 157 7.38 8.26 8.42
CA LYS A 157 6.90 8.92 9.63
C LYS A 157 7.39 8.20 10.88
N ASN A 158 7.56 6.87 10.84
CA ASN A 158 8.15 6.10 11.94
C ASN A 158 9.60 6.49 12.27
N ARG A 159 10.34 7.09 11.33
CA ARG A 159 11.66 7.68 11.61
C ARG A 159 11.58 9.02 12.32
N LEU A 160 10.44 9.70 12.22
CA LEU A 160 10.15 10.94 12.93
C LEU A 160 9.50 10.67 14.29
N ASP A 161 8.83 9.52 14.42
CA ASP A 161 8.16 9.05 15.63
C ASP A 161 8.25 7.52 15.73
N GLU A 162 9.24 7.04 16.49
CA GLU A 162 9.49 5.59 16.73
C GLU A 162 8.29 4.87 17.36
N LYS A 163 7.34 5.61 17.95
CA LYS A 163 6.14 5.04 18.55
C LYS A 163 5.06 4.73 17.51
N ARG A 164 5.16 5.25 16.29
CA ARG A 164 4.09 5.14 15.29
C ARG A 164 3.89 3.71 14.81
N THR A 165 4.93 3.00 14.39
CA THR A 165 4.79 1.58 14.02
C THR A 165 4.37 0.72 15.22
N SER A 166 4.84 1.06 16.43
CA SER A 166 4.42 0.36 17.65
C SER A 166 2.92 0.54 17.93
N LEU A 167 2.40 1.75 17.73
CA LEU A 167 0.98 2.05 17.82
C LEU A 167 0.18 1.28 16.77
N LEU A 168 0.60 1.32 15.50
CA LEU A 168 -0.09 0.59 14.42
C LEU A 168 -0.10 -0.92 14.66
N LYS A 169 1.01 -1.48 15.18
CA LYS A 169 1.09 -2.88 15.59
C LYS A 169 0.09 -3.19 16.70
N ALA A 170 0.06 -2.38 17.75
CA ALA A 170 -0.87 -2.55 18.86
C ALA A 170 -2.32 -2.48 18.39
N THR A 171 -2.66 -1.48 17.57
CA THR A 171 -4.00 -1.33 16.99
C THR A 171 -4.38 -2.53 16.11
N ALA A 172 -3.48 -3.01 15.25
CA ALA A 172 -3.75 -4.17 14.40
C ALA A 172 -3.94 -5.47 15.22
N LEU A 173 -3.21 -5.61 16.33
CA LEU A 173 -3.36 -6.73 17.26
C LEU A 173 -4.68 -6.66 18.02
N ASP A 174 -5.03 -5.49 18.57
CA ASP A 174 -6.27 -5.27 19.33
C ASP A 174 -7.52 -5.50 18.47
N LEU A 175 -7.45 -5.12 17.19
CA LEU A 175 -8.52 -5.40 16.23
C LEU A 175 -8.56 -6.89 15.84
N GLY A 176 -7.50 -7.67 16.05
CA GLY A 176 -7.41 -9.07 15.61
C GLY A 176 -7.11 -9.23 14.11
N VAL A 177 -6.66 -8.17 13.45
CA VAL A 177 -6.30 -8.20 12.02
C VAL A 177 -5.11 -9.12 11.76
N THR A 178 -4.14 -9.13 12.67
CA THR A 178 -2.97 -10.01 12.58
C THR A 178 -3.40 -11.48 12.53
N ALA A 179 -4.29 -11.91 13.43
CA ALA A 179 -4.84 -13.25 13.41
C ALA A 179 -5.56 -13.58 12.10
N LEU A 180 -6.27 -12.62 11.51
CA LEU A 180 -6.97 -12.80 10.23
C LEU A 180 -6.04 -12.90 9.02
N ILE A 181 -4.94 -12.14 9.00
CA ILE A 181 -3.94 -12.18 7.92
C ILE A 181 -3.09 -13.44 7.99
N PHE A 182 -2.72 -13.86 9.19
CA PHE A 182 -1.83 -15.01 9.41
C PHE A 182 -2.58 -16.30 9.73
N ASP A 183 -3.91 -16.34 9.53
CA ASP A 183 -4.77 -17.49 9.83
C ASP A 183 -4.53 -18.08 11.25
N GLY A 184 -4.24 -17.20 12.22
CA GLY A 184 -3.99 -17.53 13.63
C GLY A 184 -2.52 -17.74 14.04
N HIS A 185 -1.57 -17.70 13.11
CA HIS A 185 -0.13 -17.90 13.38
C HIS A 185 0.54 -16.62 13.91
N SER A 186 0.63 -16.49 15.24
CA SER A 186 1.20 -15.29 15.89
C SER A 186 2.69 -15.11 15.61
N GLU A 187 3.43 -16.20 15.44
CA GLU A 187 4.85 -16.20 15.07
C GLU A 187 5.12 -15.49 13.73
N TRP A 188 4.17 -15.55 12.80
CA TRP A 188 4.29 -14.89 11.51
C TRP A 188 4.00 -13.38 11.60
N SER A 189 3.19 -12.95 12.57
CA SER A 189 2.91 -11.54 12.80
C SER A 189 4.15 -10.77 13.26
N ASP A 190 4.92 -11.36 14.18
CA ASP A 190 6.16 -10.76 14.66
C ASP A 190 7.23 -10.77 13.56
N ALA A 191 7.41 -11.91 12.88
CA ALA A 191 8.33 -12.01 11.75
C ALA A 191 8.01 -11.01 10.63
N ALA A 192 6.73 -10.81 10.31
CA ALA A 192 6.29 -9.83 9.33
C ALA A 192 6.58 -8.40 9.78
N THR A 193 6.36 -8.08 11.06
CA THR A 193 6.65 -6.75 11.60
C THR A 193 8.14 -6.44 11.55
N ASP A 194 8.99 -7.38 11.97
CA ASP A 194 10.44 -7.23 11.91
C ASP A 194 10.92 -7.04 10.47
N TYR A 195 10.30 -7.77 9.56
CA TYR A 195 10.54 -7.64 8.14
C TYR A 195 10.13 -6.26 7.59
N LEU A 196 8.96 -5.72 7.96
CA LEU A 196 8.55 -4.35 7.61
C LEU A 196 9.52 -3.30 8.14
N ASN A 197 9.97 -3.44 9.38
CA ASN A 197 10.96 -2.54 9.99
C ASN A 197 12.30 -2.60 9.24
N LYS A 198 12.73 -3.80 8.86
CA LYS A 198 13.92 -3.98 8.03
C LYS A 198 13.76 -3.29 6.67
N CYS A 199 12.65 -3.50 5.97
CA CYS A 199 12.36 -2.82 4.70
C CYS A 199 12.39 -1.29 4.85
N ALA A 200 11.81 -0.73 5.92
CA ALA A 200 11.83 0.70 6.20
C ALA A 200 13.25 1.24 6.48
N ASN A 201 14.12 0.43 7.08
CA ASN A 201 15.52 0.76 7.35
C ASN A 201 16.39 0.71 6.08
N ASP A 202 16.21 -0.33 5.28
CA ASP A 202 16.94 -0.57 4.02
C ASP A 202 16.51 0.38 2.89
N PHE A 203 15.29 0.94 2.98
CA PHE A 203 14.79 1.88 2.00
C PHE A 203 15.64 3.16 1.98
N LYS A 204 16.17 3.50 0.80
CA LYS A 204 16.96 4.73 0.60
C LYS A 204 16.01 5.92 0.46
N TRP A 205 15.77 6.62 1.57
CA TRP A 205 15.04 7.88 1.64
C TRP A 205 15.89 9.06 1.11
N ARG A 206 16.34 8.97 -0.14
CA ARG A 206 17.05 10.04 -0.83
C ARG A 206 16.08 10.90 -1.62
#